data_AF-A0A1H8UB29-F1
#
_entry.id   AF-A0A1H8UB29-F1
#
_cell.length_a   1.000
_cell.length_b   1.000
_cell.length_c   1.000
_cell.angle_alpha   90.00
_cell.angle_beta   90.00
_cell.angle_gamma   90.00
#
_symmetry.space_group_name_H-M   'P 1'
#
loop_
_entity.id
_entity.type
_entity.pdbx_description
1 polymer ?
#
loop_
_entity_poly.entity_id
_entity_poly.type
_entity_poly.pdbx_seq_one_letter_code
_entity_poly.pdbx_strand_id
1 'polypeptide(L)'
;MSEPYLYEFLYRGRPAGSAEAPAWHVVIGQHVTPPCAAEAQFVSSGALTPAQADAAGFPLSAVLDGIEAAALAGRDAALAEAAALRRERDGLAAERDGLAVERDGLAAQLAAREAPAAAAELPAISDRQFFQALAQAGAITADAALAALMTGRLPAVIEAAVSALPEAERFAARMLLSGATAFERGHPMVAQLGAALAYDDKELDALWHQAASL
;
A
#
# COMPACT_ATOMS: atom_id res chain seq x y z
N MET A 1 -47.13 -36.84 -10.04
CA MET A 1 -47.53 -35.80 -9.06
C MET A 1 -46.45 -35.75 -8.01
N SER A 2 -46.06 -34.56 -7.55
CA SER A 2 -45.12 -34.45 -6.42
C SER A 2 -45.77 -34.94 -5.13
N GLU A 3 -44.96 -35.31 -4.14
CA GLU A 3 -45.49 -35.62 -2.81
C GLU A 3 -46.12 -34.37 -2.19
N PRO A 4 -47.29 -34.49 -1.53
CA PRO A 4 -47.89 -33.37 -0.81
C PRO A 4 -46.98 -32.94 0.35
N TYR A 5 -46.90 -31.63 0.59
CA TYR A 5 -46.10 -31.07 1.68
C TYR A 5 -46.88 -30.00 2.46
N LEU A 6 -46.44 -29.75 3.68
CA LEU A 6 -47.00 -28.66 4.49
C LEU A 6 -46.66 -27.32 3.84
N TYR A 7 -47.67 -26.63 3.33
CA TYR A 7 -47.51 -25.31 2.70
C TYR A 7 -47.73 -24.17 3.70
N GLU A 8 -48.72 -24.30 4.58
CA GLU A 8 -49.01 -23.31 5.62
C GLU A 8 -49.42 -24.01 6.91
N PHE A 9 -48.96 -23.49 8.04
CA PHE A 9 -49.43 -23.84 9.37
C PHE A 9 -49.81 -22.57 10.13
N LEU A 10 -51.07 -22.49 10.56
CA LEU A 10 -51.57 -21.38 11.35
C LEU A 10 -51.98 -21.87 12.73
N TYR A 11 -51.27 -21.40 13.76
CA TYR A 11 -51.63 -21.60 15.15
C TYR A 11 -52.29 -20.34 15.71
N ARG A 12 -53.50 -20.48 16.25
CA ARG A 12 -54.23 -19.41 16.94
C ARG A 12 -54.20 -19.68 18.43
N GLY A 13 -53.26 -19.05 19.10
CA GLY A 13 -53.15 -19.07 20.54
C GLY A 13 -54.35 -18.44 21.25
N ARG A 14 -54.38 -18.61 22.57
CA ARG A 14 -55.35 -17.98 23.46
C ARG A 14 -54.61 -17.35 24.65
N PRO A 15 -55.11 -16.23 25.19
CA PRO A 15 -54.53 -15.64 26.39
C PRO A 15 -54.67 -16.60 27.58
N ALA A 16 -53.74 -16.46 28.52
CA ALA A 16 -53.76 -17.26 29.75
C ALA A 16 -55.10 -17.11 30.49
N GLY A 17 -55.69 -18.22 30.92
CA GLY A 17 -57.00 -18.26 31.61
C GLY A 17 -58.22 -18.30 30.69
N SER A 18 -58.06 -18.32 29.36
CA SER A 18 -59.16 -18.57 28.44
C SER A 18 -59.67 -20.01 28.54
N ALA A 19 -60.99 -20.20 28.52
CA ALA A 19 -61.64 -21.51 28.46
C ALA A 19 -61.73 -22.08 27.03
N GLU A 20 -61.42 -21.27 26.01
CA GLU A 20 -61.38 -21.74 24.63
C GLU A 20 -60.09 -22.52 24.36
N ALA A 21 -60.20 -23.68 23.71
CA ALA A 21 -59.03 -24.41 23.25
C ALA A 21 -58.34 -23.62 22.11
N PRO A 22 -56.99 -23.60 22.05
CA PRO A 22 -56.28 -23.07 20.90
C PRO A 22 -56.67 -23.83 19.63
N ALA A 23 -56.76 -23.10 18.51
CA ALA A 23 -57.17 -23.66 17.23
C ALA A 23 -56.00 -23.64 16.25
N TRP A 24 -55.90 -24.66 15.40
CA TRP A 24 -54.89 -24.72 14.35
C TRP A 24 -55.47 -25.28 13.07
N HIS A 25 -54.90 -24.86 11.94
CA HIS A 25 -55.23 -25.38 10.62
C HIS A 25 -53.94 -25.50 9.81
N VAL A 26 -53.94 -26.42 8.85
CA VAL A 26 -52.86 -26.57 7.87
C VAL A 26 -53.40 -26.37 6.46
N VAL A 27 -52.54 -25.92 5.56
CA VAL A 27 -52.76 -25.98 4.12
C VAL A 27 -51.70 -26.88 3.54
N ILE A 28 -52.12 -27.86 2.74
CA ILE A 28 -51.22 -28.78 2.05
C ILE A 28 -51.02 -28.26 0.64
N GLY A 29 -49.76 -28.18 0.22
CA GLY A 29 -49.35 -27.80 -1.13
C GLY A 29 -48.90 -29.02 -1.93
N GLN A 30 -49.12 -28.98 -3.24
CA GLN A 30 -48.65 -30.01 -4.14
C GLN A 30 -48.43 -29.40 -5.53
N HIS A 31 -47.38 -29.84 -6.22
CA HIS A 31 -47.23 -29.59 -7.66
C HIS A 31 -47.80 -30.76 -8.46
N VAL A 32 -48.76 -30.46 -9.32
CA VAL A 32 -49.44 -31.41 -10.21
C VAL A 32 -49.26 -30.97 -11.67
N THR A 33 -49.18 -31.92 -12.60
CA THR A 33 -49.14 -31.61 -14.03
C THR A 33 -50.48 -32.07 -14.65
N PRO A 34 -51.44 -31.16 -14.87
CA PRO A 34 -52.72 -31.52 -15.45
C PRO A 34 -52.59 -32.10 -16.87
N PRO A 35 -53.54 -32.93 -17.32
CA PRO A 35 -53.64 -33.28 -18.74
C PRO A 35 -53.84 -31.98 -19.53
N CYS A 36 -52.97 -31.70 -20.51
CA CYS A 36 -52.89 -30.47 -21.32
C CYS A 36 -52.01 -29.33 -20.79
N ALA A 37 -51.38 -29.45 -19.62
CA ALA A 37 -50.40 -28.48 -19.15
C ALA A 37 -48.96 -28.90 -19.55
N ALA A 38 -48.17 -27.95 -20.06
CA ALA A 38 -46.76 -28.18 -20.39
C ALA A 38 -45.85 -28.19 -19.14
N GLU A 39 -46.29 -27.54 -18.06
CA GLU A 39 -45.51 -27.36 -16.83
C GLU A 39 -46.33 -27.79 -15.59
N ALA A 40 -45.62 -28.11 -14.51
CA ALA A 40 -46.25 -28.41 -13.23
C ALA A 40 -46.86 -27.14 -12.62
N GLN A 41 -48.07 -27.27 -12.09
CA GLN A 41 -48.83 -26.21 -11.44
C GLN A 41 -48.96 -26.49 -9.95
N PHE A 42 -48.81 -25.45 -9.13
CA PHE A 42 -49.06 -25.52 -7.70
C PHE A 42 -50.57 -25.56 -7.43
N VAL A 43 -51.00 -26.49 -6.60
CA VAL A 43 -52.36 -26.60 -6.06
C VAL A 43 -52.29 -26.70 -4.54
N SER A 44 -53.33 -26.21 -3.86
CA SER A 44 -53.42 -26.28 -2.40
C SER A 44 -54.79 -26.80 -1.94
N SER A 45 -54.81 -27.44 -0.77
CA SER A 45 -56.03 -28.08 -0.21
C SER A 45 -57.06 -27.10 0.38
N GLY A 46 -56.71 -25.81 0.51
CA GLY A 46 -57.39 -24.90 1.45
C GLY A 46 -57.10 -25.26 2.92
N ALA A 47 -57.66 -24.49 3.85
CA ALA A 47 -57.45 -24.70 5.29
C ALA A 47 -58.15 -25.97 5.77
N LEU A 48 -57.37 -26.94 6.24
CA LEU A 48 -57.86 -28.20 6.79
C LEU A 48 -58.08 -28.09 8.29
N THR A 49 -59.17 -28.67 8.77
CA THR A 49 -59.40 -28.91 10.20
C THR A 49 -58.38 -29.92 10.77
N PRO A 50 -58.16 -29.96 12.08
CA PRO A 50 -57.27 -30.94 12.71
C PRO A 50 -57.51 -32.39 12.27
N ALA A 51 -58.77 -32.85 12.26
CA ALA A 51 -59.11 -34.21 11.86
C ALA A 51 -58.83 -34.49 10.37
N GLN A 52 -58.99 -33.49 9.49
CA GLN A 52 -58.66 -33.63 8.07
C GLN A 52 -57.13 -33.64 7.86
N ALA A 53 -56.40 -32.85 8.63
CA ALA A 53 -54.93 -32.84 8.61
C ALA A 53 -54.36 -34.19 9.06
N ASP A 54 -54.87 -34.74 10.16
CA ASP A 54 -54.50 -36.07 10.67
C ASP A 54 -54.75 -37.14 9.60
N ALA A 55 -55.93 -37.13 8.98
CA ALA A 55 -56.29 -38.08 7.93
C ALA A 55 -55.42 -37.94 6.67
N ALA A 56 -54.90 -36.74 6.41
CA ALA A 56 -53.98 -36.46 5.32
C ALA A 56 -52.50 -36.77 5.67
N GLY A 57 -52.22 -37.27 6.87
CA GLY A 57 -50.86 -37.61 7.32
C GLY A 57 -50.06 -36.45 7.91
N PHE A 58 -50.72 -35.34 8.24
CA PHE A 58 -50.10 -34.15 8.85
C PHE A 58 -50.66 -33.89 10.26
N PRO A 59 -50.51 -34.84 11.21
CA PRO A 59 -50.91 -34.57 12.58
C PRO A 59 -50.04 -33.47 13.20
N LEU A 60 -50.59 -32.77 14.20
CA LEU A 60 -49.91 -31.63 14.83
C LEU A 60 -48.49 -31.99 15.31
N SER A 61 -48.29 -33.19 15.87
CA SER A 61 -46.96 -33.64 16.30
C SER A 61 -45.97 -33.71 15.13
N ALA A 62 -46.36 -34.32 14.01
CA ALA A 62 -45.51 -34.42 12.83
C ALA A 62 -45.21 -33.04 12.22
N VAL A 63 -46.19 -32.13 12.25
CA VAL A 63 -45.99 -30.74 11.81
C VAL A 63 -44.95 -30.03 12.67
N LEU A 64 -45.07 -30.13 14.00
CA LEU A 64 -44.13 -29.49 14.92
C LEU A 64 -42.74 -30.11 14.83
N ASP A 65 -42.65 -31.44 14.77
CA ASP A 65 -41.38 -32.18 14.60
C ASP A 65 -40.69 -31.76 13.30
N GLY A 66 -41.45 -31.61 12.21
CA GLY A 66 -40.94 -31.14 10.93
C GLY A 66 -40.43 -29.70 10.96
N ILE A 67 -41.16 -28.80 11.64
CA ILE A 67 -40.74 -27.40 11.84
C ILE A 67 -39.46 -27.34 12.69
N GLU A 68 -39.40 -28.10 13.78
CA GLU A 68 -38.24 -28.17 14.65
C GLU A 68 -37.02 -28.72 13.90
N ALA A 69 -37.18 -29.84 13.18
CA ALA A 69 -36.13 -30.42 12.36
C ALA A 69 -35.61 -29.44 11.30
N ALA A 70 -36.51 -28.74 10.61
CA ALA A 70 -36.12 -27.72 9.62
C ALA A 70 -35.38 -26.53 10.26
N ALA A 71 -35.83 -26.07 11.43
CA ALA A 71 -35.17 -24.99 12.17
C ALA A 71 -33.77 -25.40 12.65
N LEU A 72 -33.61 -26.63 13.17
CA LEU A 72 -32.32 -27.18 13.58
C LEU A 72 -31.38 -27.34 12.39
N ALA A 73 -31.87 -27.89 11.26
CA ALA A 73 -31.09 -28.00 10.04
C ALA A 73 -30.64 -26.63 9.52
N GLY A 74 -31.53 -25.62 9.54
CA GLY A 74 -31.19 -24.24 9.17
C GLY A 74 -30.14 -23.63 10.08
N ARG A 75 -30.25 -23.84 11.40
CA ARG A 75 -29.25 -23.39 12.38
C ARG A 75 -27.89 -24.04 12.12
N ASP A 76 -27.87 -25.34 11.92
CA ASP A 76 -26.64 -26.11 11.74
C ASP A 76 -25.96 -25.75 10.41
N ALA A 77 -26.73 -25.49 9.35
CA ALA A 77 -26.23 -24.95 8.08
C ALA A 77 -25.60 -23.57 8.26
N ALA A 78 -26.28 -22.65 8.97
CA ALA A 78 -25.75 -21.32 9.25
C ALA A 78 -24.47 -21.36 10.10
N LEU A 79 -24.38 -22.28 11.06
CA LEU A 79 -23.18 -22.50 11.86
C LEU A 79 -22.02 -23.03 11.01
N ALA A 80 -22.29 -23.94 10.08
CA ALA A 80 -21.29 -24.46 9.15
C ALA A 80 -20.77 -23.38 8.20
N GLU A 81 -21.65 -22.54 7.66
CA GLU A 81 -21.30 -21.39 6.83
C GLU A 81 -20.45 -20.38 7.62
N ALA A 82 -20.87 -20.02 8.84
CA ALA A 82 -20.10 -19.13 9.71
C ALA A 82 -18.71 -19.69 10.04
N ALA A 83 -18.58 -21.01 10.22
CA ALA A 83 -17.29 -21.65 10.43
C ALA A 83 -16.40 -21.61 9.17
N ALA A 84 -16.98 -21.77 7.98
CA ALA A 84 -16.26 -21.64 6.71
C ALA A 84 -15.73 -20.21 6.51
N LEU A 85 -16.59 -19.19 6.70
CA LEU A 85 -16.20 -17.79 6.60
C LEU A 85 -15.10 -17.39 7.60
N ARG A 86 -15.14 -17.93 8.83
CA ARG A 86 -14.06 -17.70 9.80
C ARG A 86 -12.73 -18.28 9.32
N ARG A 87 -12.73 -19.50 8.76
CA ARG A 87 -11.51 -20.11 8.20
C ARG A 87 -10.94 -19.29 7.05
N GLU A 88 -11.80 -18.80 6.16
CA GLU A 88 -11.40 -17.93 5.05
C GLU A 88 -10.78 -16.63 5.56
N ARG A 89 -11.46 -15.95 6.50
CA ARG A 89 -10.93 -14.73 7.14
C ARG A 89 -9.56 -14.98 7.78
N ASP A 90 -9.41 -16.08 8.51
CA ASP A 90 -8.15 -16.40 9.19
C ASP A 90 -7.03 -16.70 8.17
N GLY A 91 -7.35 -17.33 7.04
CA GLY A 91 -6.43 -17.51 5.91
C GLY A 91 -6.00 -16.19 5.27
N LEU A 92 -6.95 -15.30 4.99
CA LEU A 92 -6.66 -13.96 4.45
C LEU A 92 -5.83 -13.10 5.42
N ALA A 93 -6.06 -13.23 6.73
CA ALA A 93 -5.25 -12.55 7.73
C ALA A 93 -3.79 -13.04 7.70
N ALA A 94 -3.58 -14.35 7.59
CA ALA A 94 -2.24 -14.93 7.47
C ALA A 94 -1.53 -14.50 6.18
N GLU A 95 -2.24 -14.44 5.06
CA GLU A 95 -1.70 -13.93 3.79
C GLU A 95 -1.26 -12.47 3.89
N ARG A 96 -2.13 -11.61 4.45
CA ARG A 96 -1.83 -10.20 4.70
C ARG A 96 -0.58 -10.04 5.56
N ASP A 97 -0.45 -10.82 6.62
CA ASP A 97 0.69 -10.75 7.53
C ASP A 97 1.98 -11.21 6.82
N GLY A 98 1.91 -12.22 5.94
CA GLY A 98 3.01 -12.62 5.07
C GLY A 98 3.45 -11.51 4.11
N LEU A 99 2.49 -10.86 3.45
CA LEU A 99 2.76 -9.72 2.54
C LEU A 99 3.36 -8.52 3.28
N ALA A 100 2.96 -8.27 4.53
CA ALA A 100 3.55 -7.22 5.34
C ALA A 100 5.04 -7.49 5.64
N VAL A 101 5.39 -8.74 5.95
CA VAL A 101 6.79 -9.15 6.14
C VAL A 101 7.60 -8.99 4.84
N GLU A 102 7.04 -9.40 3.70
CA GLU A 102 7.70 -9.23 2.40
C GLU A 102 7.94 -7.75 2.08
N ARG A 103 6.91 -6.91 2.26
CA ARG A 103 7.00 -5.46 2.07
C ARG A 103 8.11 -4.87 2.94
N ASP A 104 8.16 -5.22 4.22
CA ASP A 104 9.15 -4.70 5.15
C ASP A 104 10.57 -5.17 4.76
N GLY A 105 10.71 -6.41 4.28
CA GLY A 105 11.95 -6.94 3.73
C GLY A 105 12.40 -6.18 2.47
N LEU A 106 11.49 -5.89 1.54
CA LEU A 106 11.79 -5.10 0.34
C LEU A 106 12.14 -3.65 0.68
N ALA A 107 11.44 -3.05 1.64
CA ALA A 107 11.76 -1.70 2.13
C ALA A 107 13.16 -1.65 2.74
N ALA A 108 13.57 -2.67 3.51
CA ALA A 108 14.93 -2.78 4.03
C ALA A 108 15.97 -2.96 2.93
N GLN A 109 15.68 -3.75 1.88
CA GLN A 109 16.57 -3.92 0.72
C GLN A 109 16.74 -2.62 -0.08
N LEU A 110 15.65 -1.86 -0.28
CA LEU A 110 15.70 -0.55 -0.92
C LEU A 110 16.51 0.42 -0.07
N ALA A 111 16.26 0.49 1.24
CA ALA A 111 17.04 1.32 2.16
C ALA A 111 18.53 0.93 2.15
N ALA A 112 18.87 -0.35 2.04
CA ALA A 112 20.26 -0.80 1.94
C ALA A 112 20.93 -0.43 0.59
N ARG A 113 20.15 -0.34 -0.50
CA ARG A 113 20.63 0.12 -1.80
C ARG A 113 20.76 1.64 -1.89
N GLU A 114 19.82 2.35 -1.26
CA GLU A 114 19.76 3.80 -1.22
C GLU A 114 20.62 4.40 -0.12
N ALA A 115 21.03 3.60 0.86
CA ALA A 115 22.07 3.95 1.82
C ALA A 115 23.23 4.52 1.01
N PRO A 116 23.45 5.85 1.06
CA PRO A 116 24.40 6.45 0.16
C PRO A 116 25.78 5.89 0.52
N ALA A 117 26.72 6.01 -0.40
CA ALA A 117 28.13 6.13 -0.06
C ALA A 117 28.39 7.44 0.76
N ALA A 118 27.50 7.75 1.72
CA ALA A 118 27.51 8.87 2.64
C ALA A 118 28.57 8.59 3.70
N ALA A 119 29.83 8.77 3.29
CA ALA A 119 30.98 9.13 4.11
C ALA A 119 32.30 8.96 3.33
N ALA A 120 32.30 8.90 1.99
CA ALA A 120 33.52 9.22 1.27
C ALA A 120 33.67 10.75 1.32
N GLU A 121 34.26 11.27 2.40
CA GLU A 121 34.79 12.64 2.40
C GLU A 121 35.62 12.78 1.13
N LEU A 122 35.18 13.68 0.24
CA LEU A 122 35.91 13.95 -0.99
C LEU A 122 37.33 14.35 -0.61
N PRO A 123 38.36 13.64 -1.10
CA PRO A 123 39.72 13.89 -0.66
C PRO A 123 40.10 15.33 -0.99
N ALA A 124 40.92 15.94 -0.12
CA ALA A 124 41.52 17.23 -0.42
C ALA A 124 42.33 17.13 -1.72
N ILE A 125 42.07 18.03 -2.66
CA ILE A 125 42.76 18.08 -3.94
C ILE A 125 43.83 19.16 -3.89
N SER A 126 44.99 18.91 -4.49
CA SER A 126 46.05 19.91 -4.59
C SER A 126 45.65 21.07 -5.50
N ASP A 127 46.34 22.20 -5.35
CA ASP A 127 46.15 23.38 -6.21
C ASP A 127 46.28 23.06 -7.71
N ARG A 128 47.26 22.22 -8.06
CA ARG A 128 47.41 21.68 -9.42
C ARG A 128 46.17 20.92 -9.89
N GLN A 129 45.68 19.99 -9.08
CA GLN A 129 44.52 19.16 -9.43
C GLN A 129 43.26 20.01 -9.60
N PHE A 130 43.07 21.04 -8.76
CA PHE A 130 41.95 21.98 -8.84
C PHE A 130 41.95 22.77 -10.15
N PHE A 131 43.04 23.48 -10.47
CA PHE A 131 43.10 24.27 -11.71
C PHE A 131 43.14 23.40 -12.97
N GLN A 132 43.75 22.21 -12.91
CA GLN A 132 43.74 21.26 -14.03
C GLN A 132 42.33 20.72 -14.29
N ALA A 133 41.56 20.38 -13.25
CA ALA A 133 40.17 19.93 -13.39
C ALA A 133 39.27 21.04 -13.95
N LEU A 134 39.42 22.29 -13.50
CA LEU A 134 38.69 23.43 -14.05
C LEU A 134 38.99 23.68 -15.53
N ALA A 135 40.24 23.47 -15.96
CA ALA A 135 40.61 23.57 -17.36
C ALA A 135 40.02 22.42 -18.20
N GLN A 136 40.01 21.19 -17.68
CA GLN A 136 39.38 20.05 -18.35
C GLN A 136 37.85 20.19 -18.43
N ALA A 137 37.23 20.80 -17.42
CA ALA A 137 35.81 21.13 -17.39
C ALA A 137 35.45 22.32 -18.29
N GLY A 138 36.44 23.02 -18.86
CA GLY A 138 36.24 24.18 -19.74
C GLY A 138 35.87 25.48 -19.02
N ALA A 139 35.93 25.52 -17.68
CA ALA A 139 35.64 26.72 -16.90
C ALA A 139 36.75 27.78 -17.01
N ILE A 140 37.99 27.36 -17.25
CA ILE A 140 39.15 28.21 -17.53
C ILE A 140 39.95 27.66 -18.71
N THR A 141 40.77 28.49 -19.36
CA THR A 141 41.67 28.02 -20.41
C THR A 141 42.90 27.33 -19.81
N ALA A 142 43.54 26.44 -20.58
CA ALA A 142 44.78 25.77 -20.16
C ALA A 142 45.91 26.77 -19.82
N ASP A 143 46.04 27.84 -20.61
CA ASP A 143 47.02 28.90 -20.35
C ASP A 143 46.72 29.64 -19.04
N ALA A 144 45.45 29.86 -18.71
CA ALA A 144 45.06 30.48 -17.45
C ALA A 144 45.33 29.55 -16.26
N ALA A 145 45.11 28.24 -16.41
CA ALA A 145 45.44 27.26 -15.38
C ALA A 145 46.95 27.19 -15.12
N LEU A 146 47.79 27.20 -16.18
CA LEU A 146 49.25 27.24 -16.04
C LEU A 146 49.73 28.56 -15.43
N ALA A 147 49.15 29.70 -15.83
CA ALA A 147 49.48 31.00 -15.25
C ALA A 147 49.16 31.06 -13.75
N ALA A 148 48.05 30.46 -13.32
CA ALA A 148 47.69 30.35 -11.91
C ALA A 148 48.77 29.59 -11.12
N LEU A 149 49.22 28.45 -11.64
CA LEU A 149 50.22 27.60 -10.97
C LEU A 149 51.64 28.18 -11.01
N MET A 150 52.06 28.78 -12.12
CA MET A 150 53.44 29.25 -12.30
C MET A 150 53.68 30.65 -11.74
N THR A 151 52.67 31.51 -11.77
CA THR A 151 52.81 32.94 -11.44
C THR A 151 51.92 33.40 -10.30
N GLY A 152 51.05 32.52 -9.77
CA GLY A 152 50.04 32.88 -8.78
C GLY A 152 48.95 33.80 -9.33
N ARG A 153 48.85 33.95 -10.66
CA ARG A 153 47.87 34.84 -11.30
C ARG A 153 46.53 34.12 -11.45
N LEU A 154 45.54 34.58 -10.70
CA LEU A 154 44.20 34.01 -10.75
C LEU A 154 43.56 34.19 -12.15
N PRO A 155 42.89 33.15 -12.68
CA PRO A 155 42.12 33.25 -13.92
C PRO A 155 41.04 34.33 -13.85
N ALA A 156 40.78 35.03 -14.97
CA ALA A 156 39.84 36.14 -15.03
C ALA A 156 38.42 35.77 -14.54
N VAL A 157 37.97 34.54 -14.79
CA VAL A 157 36.67 34.03 -14.35
C VAL A 157 36.61 33.92 -12.81
N ILE A 158 37.69 33.43 -12.19
CA ILE A 158 37.80 33.33 -10.73
C ILE A 158 37.98 34.72 -10.10
N GLU A 159 38.73 35.61 -10.75
CA GLU A 159 38.84 37.01 -10.32
C GLU A 159 37.51 37.75 -10.35
N ALA A 160 36.68 37.50 -11.37
CA ALA A 160 35.32 38.04 -11.44
C ALA A 160 34.43 37.48 -10.31
N ALA A 161 34.54 36.18 -10.02
CA ALA A 161 33.84 35.53 -8.91
C ALA A 161 34.25 36.11 -7.54
N VAL A 162 35.55 36.27 -7.29
CA VAL A 162 36.06 36.91 -6.07
C VAL A 162 35.60 38.37 -5.97
N SER A 163 35.54 39.08 -7.10
CA SER A 163 35.06 40.47 -7.14
C SER A 163 33.55 40.60 -6.89
N ALA A 164 32.78 39.54 -7.08
CA ALA A 164 31.35 39.52 -6.75
C ALA A 164 31.08 39.31 -5.24
N LEU A 165 32.08 38.85 -4.48
CA LEU A 165 31.97 38.70 -3.02
C LEU A 165 31.85 40.06 -2.30
N PRO A 166 31.35 40.11 -1.06
CA PRO A 166 31.36 41.30 -0.23
C PRO A 166 32.80 41.84 -0.05
N GLU A 167 32.99 43.16 -0.05
CA GLU A 167 34.32 43.80 0.02
C GLU A 167 35.19 43.27 1.17
N ALA A 168 34.56 42.97 2.33
CA ALA A 168 35.22 42.43 3.51
C ALA A 168 35.85 41.04 3.29
N GLU A 169 35.36 40.25 2.33
CA GLU A 169 35.75 38.86 2.09
C GLU A 169 36.71 38.70 0.90
N ARG A 170 36.80 39.71 0.01
CA ARG A 170 37.60 39.65 -1.23
C ARG A 170 39.08 39.44 -0.99
N PHE A 171 39.64 40.12 0.01
CA PHE A 171 41.07 40.02 0.34
C PHE A 171 41.42 38.64 0.88
N ALA A 172 40.61 38.11 1.80
CA ALA A 172 40.79 36.78 2.37
C ALA A 172 40.67 35.69 1.30
N ALA A 173 39.66 35.79 0.43
CA ALA A 173 39.47 34.86 -0.68
C ALA A 173 40.65 34.86 -1.66
N ARG A 174 41.17 36.05 -2.04
CA ARG A 174 42.33 36.16 -2.95
C ARG A 174 43.60 35.60 -2.32
N MET A 175 43.83 35.88 -1.04
CA MET A 175 44.99 35.34 -0.31
C MET A 175 44.92 33.82 -0.19
N LEU A 176 43.74 33.25 0.05
CA LEU A 176 43.56 31.80 0.15
C LEU A 176 43.73 31.13 -1.21
N LEU A 177 43.11 31.65 -2.28
CA LEU A 177 43.24 31.08 -3.63
C LEU A 177 44.66 31.17 -4.21
N SER A 178 45.45 32.17 -3.80
CA SER A 178 46.84 32.32 -4.27
C SER A 178 47.86 31.59 -3.39
N GLY A 179 47.50 31.20 -2.17
CA GLY A 179 48.41 30.57 -1.19
C GLY A 179 48.01 29.15 -0.76
N ALA A 180 46.82 28.67 -1.13
CA ALA A 180 46.37 27.33 -0.80
C ALA A 180 47.15 26.29 -1.60
N THR A 181 47.71 25.32 -0.90
CA THR A 181 48.37 24.16 -1.51
C THR A 181 47.42 22.98 -1.68
N ALA A 182 46.30 22.98 -0.94
CA ALA A 182 45.24 22.00 -1.01
C ALA A 182 43.86 22.67 -0.82
N PHE A 183 42.86 22.12 -1.49
CA PHE A 183 41.46 22.53 -1.45
C PHE A 183 40.57 21.39 -0.94
N GLU A 184 39.85 21.66 0.15
CA GLU A 184 38.88 20.75 0.74
C GLU A 184 37.48 21.10 0.26
N ARG A 185 36.72 20.09 -0.19
CA ARG A 185 35.34 20.31 -0.68
C ARG A 185 34.42 20.92 0.38
N GLY A 186 34.65 20.57 1.65
CA GLY A 186 33.90 21.07 2.80
C GLY A 186 34.24 22.51 3.21
N HIS A 187 35.25 23.14 2.61
CA HIS A 187 35.62 24.51 2.95
C HIS A 187 34.55 25.50 2.44
N PRO A 188 34.03 26.42 3.27
CA PRO A 188 32.92 27.31 2.90
C PRO A 188 33.20 28.17 1.67
N MET A 189 34.47 28.50 1.42
CA MET A 189 34.90 29.24 0.23
C MET A 189 34.69 28.45 -1.09
N VAL A 190 34.78 27.11 -1.07
CA VAL A 190 34.56 26.29 -2.27
C VAL A 190 33.10 26.38 -2.72
N ALA A 191 32.17 26.33 -1.78
CA ALA A 191 30.75 26.52 -2.07
C ALA A 191 30.46 27.94 -2.62
N GLN A 192 31.08 28.96 -2.03
CA GLN A 192 30.94 30.35 -2.51
C GLN A 192 31.52 30.55 -3.92
N LEU A 193 32.70 29.98 -4.19
CA LEU A 193 33.34 30.05 -5.51
C LEU A 193 32.56 29.25 -6.54
N GLY A 194 32.08 28.06 -6.21
CA GLY A 194 31.24 27.25 -7.09
C GLY A 194 29.95 27.97 -7.48
N ALA A 195 29.25 28.56 -6.50
CA ALA A 195 28.06 29.37 -6.78
C ALA A 195 28.36 30.56 -7.71
N ALA A 196 29.50 31.24 -7.52
CA ALA A 196 29.92 32.35 -8.38
C ALA A 196 30.36 31.90 -9.79
N LEU A 197 30.82 30.66 -9.93
CA LEU A 197 31.13 30.01 -11.21
C LEU A 197 29.92 29.28 -11.81
N ALA A 198 28.73 29.39 -11.19
CA ALA A 198 27.48 28.73 -11.58
C ALA A 198 27.51 27.19 -11.55
N TYR A 199 28.32 26.60 -10.66
CA TYR A 199 28.27 25.17 -10.35
C TYR A 199 27.25 24.88 -9.25
N ASP A 200 26.46 23.82 -9.42
CA ASP A 200 25.68 23.23 -8.34
C ASP A 200 26.51 22.28 -7.44
N ASP A 201 25.94 21.86 -6.32
CA ASP A 201 26.64 21.02 -5.33
C ASP A 201 27.08 19.66 -5.90
N LYS A 202 26.31 19.09 -6.83
CA LYS A 202 26.62 17.81 -7.48
C LYS A 202 27.72 17.97 -8.54
N GLU A 203 27.69 19.07 -9.27
CA GLU A 203 28.70 19.40 -10.27
C GLU A 203 30.06 19.67 -9.61
N LEU A 204 30.08 20.35 -8.45
CA LEU A 204 31.29 20.50 -7.63
C LEU A 204 31.81 19.14 -7.11
N ASP A 205 30.93 18.26 -6.64
CA ASP A 205 31.34 16.92 -6.17
C ASP A 205 31.93 16.08 -7.30
N ALA A 206 31.34 16.15 -8.50
CA ALA A 206 31.88 15.52 -9.70
C ALA A 206 33.25 16.10 -10.09
N LEU A 207 33.43 17.44 -10.00
CA LEU A 207 34.71 18.10 -10.25
C LEU A 207 35.78 17.62 -9.25
N TRP A 208 35.44 17.49 -7.96
CA TRP A 208 36.37 16.99 -6.93
C TRP A 208 36.75 15.52 -7.16
N HIS A 209 35.80 14.67 -7.55
CA HIS A 209 36.10 13.28 -7.93
C HIS A 209 37.03 13.20 -9.13
N GLN A 210 36.79 14.02 -10.16
CA GLN A 210 37.66 14.08 -11.34
C GLN A 210 39.05 14.59 -10.95
N ALA A 211 39.14 15.69 -10.20
CA ALA A 211 40.39 16.28 -9.76
C ALA A 211 41.23 15.31 -8.91
N ALA A 212 40.60 14.53 -8.03
CA ALA A 212 41.27 13.52 -7.20
C ALA A 212 41.88 12.37 -8.01
N SER A 213 41.49 12.20 -9.28
CA SER A 213 42.03 11.17 -10.18
C SER A 213 43.21 11.64 -11.06
N LEU A 214 43.58 12.93 -10.98
CA LEU A 214 44.66 13.58 -11.75
C LEU A 214 46.00 13.60 -11.00
#